data_AF-A0AAE0A1H3-F1
#
_entry.id   AF-A0AAE0A1H3-F1
#
_cell.length_a   1.000
_cell.length_b   1.000
_cell.length_c   1.000
_cell.angle_alpha   90.00
_cell.angle_beta   90.00
_cell.angle_gamma   90.00
#
_symmetry.space_group_name_H-M   'P 1'
#
loop_
_entity.id
_entity.type
_entity.pdbx_description
1 polymer ?
#
loop_
_entity_poly.entity_id
_entity_poly.type
_entity_poly.pdbx_seq_one_letter_code
_entity_poly.pdbx_strand_id
1 'polypeptide(L)'
;MHMQQIPNGPFSVFSRTRSGKVVPSDIAERVVLNPKTKRQSGRPMEGRHASSSERKTTQSCRRCGQSGHNSKRCSNPPLINEGPSRIVPEEYHRKCSVCHQVGHNKQTCPHKESAVECIEPFILIV
;
A
#
# COMPACT_ATOMS: atom_id res chain seq x y z
N MET A 1 -33.55 -43.16 24.26
CA MET A 1 -32.77 -41.90 24.20
C MET A 1 -33.00 -41.33 22.81
N HIS A 2 -33.98 -40.42 22.69
CA HIS A 2 -34.48 -39.95 21.40
C HIS A 2 -33.53 -38.86 20.88
N MET A 3 -32.77 -39.15 19.82
CA MET A 3 -31.94 -38.16 19.13
C MET A 3 -32.85 -37.35 18.19
N GLN A 4 -33.19 -36.13 18.57
CA GLN A 4 -33.94 -35.22 17.71
C GLN A 4 -33.03 -34.71 16.59
N GLN A 5 -33.45 -34.90 15.34
CA GLN A 5 -32.81 -34.30 14.17
C GLN A 5 -33.14 -32.80 14.13
N ILE A 6 -32.13 -31.94 14.06
CA ILE A 6 -32.29 -30.49 13.92
C ILE A 6 -32.71 -30.20 12.47
N PRO A 7 -33.82 -29.50 12.19
CA PRO A 7 -34.22 -29.21 10.82
C PRO A 7 -33.25 -28.20 10.21
N ASN A 8 -32.70 -28.58 9.05
CA ASN A 8 -31.86 -27.75 8.20
C ASN A 8 -32.72 -26.62 7.61
N GLY A 9 -32.87 -25.51 8.35
CA GLY A 9 -33.43 -24.27 7.83
C GLY A 9 -32.42 -23.56 6.93
N PRO A 10 -32.88 -22.76 5.94
CA PRO A 10 -31.98 -22.11 5.01
C PRO A 10 -31.07 -21.16 5.79
N PHE A 11 -29.76 -21.43 5.73
CA PHE A 11 -28.71 -20.58 6.25
C PHE A 11 -29.00 -19.14 5.85
N SER A 12 -29.43 -18.34 6.82
CA SER A 12 -29.71 -16.92 6.61
C SER A 12 -28.41 -16.26 6.15
N VAL A 13 -28.40 -15.84 4.89
CA VAL A 13 -27.24 -15.28 4.20
C VAL A 13 -27.02 -13.86 4.67
N PHE A 14 -26.68 -13.68 5.95
CA PHE A 14 -26.13 -12.42 6.42
C PHE A 14 -24.67 -12.37 6.00
N SER A 15 -24.39 -11.62 4.95
CA SER A 15 -23.04 -11.29 4.48
C SER A 15 -22.29 -10.57 5.61
N ARG A 16 -21.59 -11.33 6.46
CA ARG A 16 -20.79 -10.78 7.56
C ARG A 16 -19.68 -9.93 6.96
N THR A 17 -19.58 -8.68 7.41
CA THR A 17 -18.41 -7.88 7.08
C THR A 17 -17.18 -8.47 7.78
N ARG A 18 -15.98 -8.14 7.26
CA ARG A 18 -14.69 -8.54 7.84
C ARG A 18 -14.52 -8.14 9.33
N SER A 19 -15.34 -7.21 9.81
CA SER A 19 -15.38 -6.71 11.19
C SER A 19 -16.46 -7.36 12.07
N GLY A 20 -17.12 -8.43 11.59
CA GLY A 20 -18.09 -9.21 12.37
C GLY A 20 -19.42 -8.50 12.62
N LYS A 21 -19.67 -7.37 11.97
CA LYS A 21 -20.92 -6.62 12.11
C LYS A 21 -21.98 -7.18 11.15
N VAL A 22 -23.18 -7.40 11.66
CA VAL A 22 -24.35 -7.76 10.83
C VAL A 22 -24.81 -6.48 10.14
N VAL A 23 -24.74 -6.47 8.81
CA VAL A 23 -25.25 -5.39 7.97
C VAL A 23 -26.65 -5.80 7.49
N PRO A 24 -27.70 -5.01 7.78
CA PRO A 24 -29.04 -5.23 7.23
C PRO A 24 -29.06 -5.28 5.69
N SER A 25 -29.92 -6.10 5.11
CA SER A 25 -29.97 -6.38 3.66
C SER A 25 -30.23 -5.12 2.81
N ASP A 26 -31.06 -4.21 3.32
CA ASP A 26 -31.38 -2.92 2.71
C ASP A 26 -30.16 -1.99 2.57
N ILE A 27 -29.19 -2.11 3.49
CA ILE A 27 -27.93 -1.36 3.44
C ILE A 27 -26.92 -2.07 2.53
N ALA A 28 -26.90 -3.40 2.55
CA ALA A 28 -25.99 -4.21 1.74
C ALA A 28 -26.23 -4.07 0.23
N GLU A 29 -27.48 -3.88 -0.18
CA GLU A 29 -27.88 -3.72 -1.59
C GLU A 29 -27.76 -2.27 -2.10
N ARG A 30 -27.60 -1.30 -1.21
CA ARG A 30 -27.53 0.12 -1.59
C ARG A 30 -26.17 0.45 -2.19
N VAL A 31 -26.11 0.60 -3.52
CA VAL A 31 -24.91 1.07 -4.23
C VAL A 31 -24.70 2.56 -3.95
N VAL A 32 -23.78 2.89 -3.04
CA VAL A 32 -23.32 4.26 -2.83
C VAL A 32 -22.25 4.59 -3.87
N LEU A 33 -22.62 5.39 -4.87
CA LEU A 33 -21.68 5.89 -5.85
C LEU A 33 -20.79 6.98 -5.24
N ASN A 34 -19.52 6.95 -5.59
CA ASN A 34 -18.61 8.05 -5.26
C ASN A 34 -19.16 9.36 -5.87
N PRO A 35 -19.12 10.48 -5.13
CA PRO A 35 -19.51 11.77 -5.69
C PRO A 35 -18.65 12.07 -6.93
N LYS A 36 -19.32 12.46 -8.02
CA LYS A 36 -18.66 12.76 -9.32
C LYS A 36 -17.77 14.00 -9.26
N THR A 37 -18.02 14.89 -8.30
CA THR A 37 -17.29 16.15 -8.18
C THR A 37 -16.22 16.05 -7.11
N LYS A 38 -15.08 16.70 -7.37
CA LYS A 38 -14.05 16.90 -6.35
C LYS A 38 -14.61 17.84 -5.30
N ARG A 39 -14.49 17.46 -4.03
CA ARG A 39 -14.71 18.38 -2.92
C ARG A 39 -13.78 19.58 -3.08
N GLN A 40 -14.30 20.78 -2.87
CA GLN A 40 -13.45 21.97 -2.74
C GLN A 40 -12.46 21.75 -1.60
N SER A 41 -11.23 22.24 -1.77
CA SER A 41 -10.24 22.22 -0.70
C SER A 41 -10.78 23.03 0.47
N GLY A 42 -11.01 22.38 1.61
CA GLY A 42 -11.51 23.06 2.81
C GLY A 42 -10.53 24.08 3.38
N ARG A 43 -9.25 24.01 2.96
CA ARG A 43 -8.25 25.04 3.26
C ARG A 43 -8.40 26.19 2.27
N PRO A 44 -8.67 27.43 2.73
CA PRO A 44 -8.61 28.61 1.88
C PRO A 44 -7.26 28.67 1.16
N MET A 45 -7.28 29.07 -0.10
CA MET A 45 -6.07 29.11 -0.94
C MET A 45 -5.12 30.26 -0.61
N GLU A 46 -5.37 30.96 0.50
CA GLU A 46 -4.51 32.03 0.97
C GLU A 46 -3.10 31.52 1.26
N GLY A 47 -2.12 32.38 1.03
CA GLY A 47 -0.71 32.06 1.20
C GLY A 47 -0.42 31.56 2.61
N ARG A 48 0.62 30.72 2.74
CA ARG A 48 1.07 30.27 4.05
C ARG A 48 1.65 31.46 4.83
N HIS A 49 1.07 31.79 5.98
CA HIS A 49 1.70 32.63 6.98
C HIS A 49 2.70 31.79 7.77
N ALA A 50 4.00 32.06 7.61
CA ALA A 50 5.04 31.37 8.37
C ALA A 50 4.98 31.76 9.86
N SER A 51 5.12 30.79 10.76
CA SER A 51 5.21 31.08 12.20
C SER A 51 6.54 31.76 12.52
N SER A 52 6.61 32.55 13.60
CA SER A 52 7.86 33.19 14.05
C SER A 52 9.01 32.20 14.27
N SER A 53 8.72 30.97 14.69
CA SER A 53 9.69 29.89 14.88
C SER A 53 10.17 29.22 13.59
N GLU A 54 9.56 29.53 12.44
CA GLU A 54 9.90 28.91 11.17
C GLU A 54 11.07 29.65 10.53
N ARG A 55 12.26 29.01 10.52
CA ARG A 55 13.42 29.57 9.82
C ARG A 55 13.14 29.64 8.33
N LYS A 56 13.40 30.79 7.72
CA LYS A 56 13.31 31.01 6.28
C LYS A 56 14.42 30.22 5.59
N THR A 57 14.21 28.91 5.36
CA THR A 57 15.20 28.11 4.62
C THR A 57 15.15 28.52 3.16
N THR A 58 16.15 29.27 2.71
CA THR A 58 16.42 29.45 1.28
C THR A 58 16.92 28.11 0.75
N GLN A 59 16.01 27.32 0.20
CA GLN A 59 16.39 26.08 -0.48
C GLN A 59 17.31 26.44 -1.64
N SER A 60 18.56 25.96 -1.60
CA SER A 60 19.46 26.03 -2.74
C SER A 60 19.03 25.03 -3.79
N CYS A 61 19.23 25.39 -5.05
CA CYS A 61 18.99 24.48 -6.15
C CYS A 61 19.99 23.32 -6.07
N ARG A 62 19.51 22.08 -5.97
CA ARG A 62 20.39 20.89 -5.94
C ARG A 62 21.19 20.68 -7.23
N ARG A 63 20.87 21.40 -8.31
CA ARG A 63 21.55 21.28 -9.62
C ARG A 63 22.69 22.28 -9.77
N CYS A 64 22.51 23.53 -9.35
CA CYS A 64 23.52 24.58 -9.54
C CYS A 64 23.98 25.26 -8.24
N GLY A 65 23.46 24.85 -7.08
CA GLY A 65 23.79 25.41 -5.77
C GLY A 65 23.20 26.79 -5.49
N GLN A 66 22.69 27.50 -6.50
CA GLN A 66 22.14 28.86 -6.35
C GLN A 66 20.75 28.86 -5.72
N SER A 67 20.44 29.87 -4.90
CA SER A 67 19.11 30.06 -4.30
C SER A 67 18.12 30.73 -5.25
N GLY A 68 16.83 30.75 -4.87
CA GLY A 68 15.77 31.46 -5.62
C GLY A 68 15.03 30.61 -6.64
N HIS A 69 15.51 29.40 -6.92
CA HIS A 69 14.81 28.43 -7.76
C HIS A 69 15.06 26.99 -7.28
N ASN A 70 14.22 26.06 -7.73
CA ASN A 70 14.40 24.64 -7.47
C ASN A 70 15.00 23.94 -8.69
N SER A 71 15.51 22.72 -8.53
CA SER A 71 16.09 21.95 -9.64
C SER A 71 15.13 21.70 -10.79
N LYS A 72 13.81 21.70 -10.56
CA LYS A 72 12.80 21.54 -11.62
C LYS A 72 12.71 22.76 -12.54
N ARG A 73 12.92 23.96 -11.99
CA ARG A 73 12.87 25.25 -12.72
C ARG A 73 14.27 25.84 -12.94
N CYS A 74 15.31 25.02 -12.81
CA CYS A 74 16.68 25.47 -13.02
C CYS A 74 16.97 25.55 -14.51
N SER A 75 17.40 26.73 -14.97
CA SER A 75 17.79 26.98 -16.36
C SER A 75 19.15 26.38 -16.73
N ASN A 76 20.00 26.04 -15.75
CA ASN A 76 21.23 25.32 -16.04
C ASN A 76 20.90 23.94 -16.60
N PRO A 77 21.68 23.49 -17.61
CA PRO A 77 21.55 22.12 -18.12
C PRO A 77 21.68 21.13 -16.96
N PRO A 78 20.98 19.99 -17.02
CA PRO A 78 21.20 18.94 -16.04
C PRO A 78 22.70 18.67 -15.98
N LEU A 79 23.27 18.71 -14.77
CA LEU A 79 24.57 18.10 -14.57
C LEU A 79 24.43 16.68 -15.11
N ILE A 80 25.18 16.35 -16.15
CA ILE A 80 25.32 14.98 -16.63
C ILE A 80 26.01 14.30 -15.46
N ASN A 81 25.18 13.74 -14.59
CA ASN A 81 25.68 13.17 -13.36
C ASN A 81 26.28 11.83 -13.76
N GLU A 82 27.59 11.84 -13.99
CA GLU A 82 28.51 10.90 -13.32
C GLU A 82 28.45 11.16 -11.80
N GLY A 83 27.25 11.37 -11.24
CA GLY A 83 27.03 11.19 -9.83
C GLY A 83 27.27 9.72 -9.55
N PRO A 84 27.46 9.30 -8.30
CA PRO A 84 27.31 7.89 -8.02
C PRO A 84 25.90 7.52 -8.51
N SER A 85 25.82 6.86 -9.68
CA SER A 85 24.72 5.98 -10.07
C SER A 85 24.27 5.42 -8.77
N ARG A 86 23.05 5.74 -8.27
CA ARG A 86 22.58 5.31 -6.95
C ARG A 86 23.20 3.95 -6.75
N ILE A 87 24.26 3.86 -5.94
CA ILE A 87 24.95 2.59 -5.82
C ILE A 87 24.00 1.92 -4.87
N VAL A 88 22.92 1.38 -5.43
CA VAL A 88 22.25 0.23 -4.89
C VAL A 88 23.45 -0.72 -4.82
N PRO A 89 23.97 -1.04 -3.62
CA PRO A 89 24.96 -2.08 -3.53
C PRO A 89 24.43 -3.23 -4.38
N GLU A 90 25.27 -3.85 -5.21
CA GLU A 90 24.84 -4.92 -6.12
C GLU A 90 23.99 -5.97 -5.36
N GLU A 91 24.27 -6.15 -4.07
CA GLU A 91 23.52 -7.01 -3.15
C GLU A 91 22.10 -6.53 -2.72
N TYR A 92 21.72 -5.26 -2.85
CA TYR A 92 20.41 -4.76 -2.43
C TYR A 92 19.35 -4.89 -3.53
N HIS A 93 19.16 -6.10 -4.00
CA HIS A 93 17.95 -6.47 -4.72
C HIS A 93 16.88 -6.90 -3.72
N ARG A 94 15.72 -6.23 -3.76
CA ARG A 94 14.58 -6.62 -2.92
C ARG A 94 14.21 -8.07 -3.26
N LYS A 95 14.37 -8.96 -2.27
CA LYS A 95 13.99 -10.37 -2.35
C LYS A 95 12.47 -10.52 -2.27
N CYS A 96 11.92 -11.47 -3.01
CA CYS A 96 10.51 -11.83 -2.94
C CYS A 96 10.17 -12.37 -1.53
N SER A 97 9.09 -11.90 -0.92
CA SER A 97 8.68 -12.36 0.43
C SER A 97 8.17 -13.81 0.47
N VAL A 98 7.98 -14.46 -0.68
CA VAL A 98 7.49 -15.84 -0.78
C VAL A 98 8.65 -16.82 -0.93
N CYS A 99 9.48 -16.64 -1.96
CA CYS A 99 10.58 -17.57 -2.27
C CYS A 99 11.98 -16.99 -2.02
N HIS A 100 12.10 -15.75 -1.52
CA HIS A 100 13.35 -15.07 -1.18
C HIS A 100 14.33 -14.86 -2.35
N GLN A 101 13.91 -15.12 -3.59
CA GLN A 101 14.69 -14.83 -4.79
C GLN A 101 14.48 -13.39 -5.27
N VAL A 102 15.46 -12.85 -5.98
CA VAL A 102 15.47 -11.49 -6.54
C VAL A 102 14.79 -11.46 -7.92
N GLY A 103 14.54 -10.26 -8.45
CA GLY A 103 13.99 -10.09 -9.81
C GLY A 103 12.45 -10.13 -9.92
N HIS A 104 11.73 -10.51 -8.85
CA HIS A 104 10.27 -10.50 -8.82
C HIS A 104 9.73 -10.13 -7.43
N ASN A 105 8.41 -9.96 -7.31
CA ASN A 105 7.74 -9.63 -6.05
C ASN A 105 6.69 -10.70 -5.70
N LYS A 106 6.05 -10.61 -4.53
CA LYS A 106 5.04 -11.58 -4.08
C LYS A 106 3.88 -11.81 -5.07
N GLN A 107 3.53 -10.80 -5.88
CA GLN A 107 2.42 -10.88 -6.83
C GLN A 107 2.84 -11.56 -8.14
N THR A 108 4.11 -11.45 -8.51
CA THR A 108 4.70 -12.07 -9.70
C THR A 108 5.53 -13.30 -9.36
N CYS A 109 5.39 -13.86 -8.16
CA CYS A 109 6.17 -15.01 -7.72
C CYS A 109 5.70 -16.28 -8.44
N PRO A 110 6.60 -17.03 -9.10
CA PRO A 110 6.25 -18.30 -9.74
C PRO A 110 5.86 -19.39 -8.72
N HIS A 111 6.28 -19.25 -7.46
CA HIS A 111 5.98 -20.18 -6.36
C HIS A 111 4.72 -19.82 -5.58
N LYS A 112 3.84 -18.95 -6.11
CA LYS A 112 2.62 -18.51 -5.40
C LYS A 112 1.60 -19.65 -5.13
N GLU A 113 1.74 -20.80 -5.80
CA GLU A 113 0.74 -21.90 -5.77
C GLU A 113 1.22 -23.16 -5.02
N SER A 114 2.48 -23.27 -4.63
CA SER A 114 3.04 -24.50 -4.01
C SER A 114 2.83 -24.57 -2.49
N ALA A 115 1.62 -24.25 -2.00
CA ALA A 115 1.25 -24.37 -0.59
C ALA A 115 0.54 -25.72 -0.29
N VAL A 116 0.93 -26.81 -0.96
CA VAL A 116 0.23 -28.11 -0.85
C VAL A 116 1.10 -29.26 -0.34
N GLU A 117 2.41 -29.10 -0.13
CA GLU A 117 3.26 -30.23 0.32
C GLU A 117 3.64 -30.24 1.81
N CYS A 118 2.94 -29.46 2.65
CA CYS A 118 3.20 -29.45 4.10
C CYS A 118 2.20 -30.29 4.92
N ILE A 119 1.70 -31.41 4.37
CA ILE A 119 1.05 -32.44 5.19
C ILE A 119 1.81 -33.74 4.98
N GLU A 120 2.83 -33.96 5.80
CA GLU A 120 3.06 -35.26 6.42
C GLU A 120 3.59 -35.06 7.85
N PRO A 121 2.82 -35.40 8.89
CA PRO A 121 3.39 -35.58 10.22
C PRO A 121 3.95 -36.99 10.34
N PHE A 122 5.29 -37.10 10.37
CA PHE A 122 5.95 -38.21 11.06
C PHE A 122 5.57 -38.16 12.54
N ILE A 123 4.65 -39.02 13.00
CA ILE A 123 4.63 -39.51 14.38
C ILE A 123 4.36 -41.02 14.36
N LEU A 124 5.44 -41.80 14.46
CA LEU A 124 5.42 -43.07 15.18
C LEU A 124 6.79 -43.29 15.85
N ILE A 125 6.97 -42.70 17.03
CA ILE A 125 7.91 -43.17 18.05
C ILE A 125 7.23 -42.95 19.41
N VAL A 126 6.45 -43.93 19.86
CA VAL A 126 6.64 -44.74 21.09
C VAL A 126 5.53 -45.77 21.19
#